data_AF-A0A8H3HDI1-F1
#
_entry.id   AF-A0A8H3HDI1-F1
#
_cell.length_a   1.000
_cell.length_b   1.000
_cell.length_c   1.000
_cell.angle_alpha   90.00
_cell.angle_beta   90.00
_cell.angle_gamma   90.00
#
_symmetry.space_group_name_H-M   'P 1'
#
loop_
_entity.id
_entity.type
_entity.pdbx_description
1 polymer ?
#
loop_
_entity_poly.entity_id
_entity_poly.type
_entity_poly.pdbx_seq_one_letter_code
_entity_poly.pdbx_strand_id
1 'polypeptide(L)'
;MSALPVIPTIAGTSTDLSTMDYLDAYRHDTAFMHNTLIRAFNQIGAKAMKVLPVEMASFSKYVDAFCETLRRHCEGENTIIFPRLAEYTPLNGEDNTAVLGYLERIEQWVREAVQLPEKADPTELIAAMEVMAPIFSKNMHEQLNHMSSSALGISLSGPELRALVNDDIAWIAHNSRMEYFLPFLVLHHDCSTNEIWPSLPDAAKDVLPELVAENSECWQYAPFNLAGQPHTL
;
A
#
# COMPACT_ATOMS: atom_id res chain seq x y z
N MET A 1 1.17 15.69 -12.46
CA MET A 1 1.48 14.26 -12.29
C MET A 1 0.59 13.35 -13.15
N SER A 2 1.21 12.48 -13.96
CA SER A 2 0.50 11.40 -14.66
C SER A 2 0.18 10.25 -13.71
N ALA A 3 -0.95 9.57 -13.92
CA ALA A 3 -1.26 8.37 -13.15
C ALA A 3 -0.27 7.24 -13.47
N LEU A 4 0.22 6.58 -12.43
CA LEU A 4 1.03 5.37 -12.53
C LEU A 4 0.18 4.19 -12.98
N PRO A 5 0.74 3.28 -13.81
CA PRO A 5 0.03 2.08 -14.21
C PRO A 5 -0.19 1.16 -13.01
N VAL A 6 -1.37 0.54 -12.96
CA VAL A 6 -1.65 -0.55 -12.01
C VAL A 6 -1.09 -1.85 -12.54
N ILE A 7 -0.69 -2.73 -11.61
CA ILE A 7 -0.13 -4.04 -11.94
C ILE A 7 -1.28 -4.98 -12.36
N PRO A 8 -1.13 -5.71 -13.49
CA PRO A 8 -2.09 -6.75 -13.85
C PRO A 8 -2.17 -7.84 -12.79
N THR A 9 -3.39 -8.13 -12.32
CA THR A 9 -3.66 -9.21 -11.36
C THR A 9 -4.28 -10.42 -12.06
N ILE A 10 -4.48 -11.51 -11.31
CA ILE A 10 -5.13 -12.71 -11.84
C ILE A 10 -6.55 -12.43 -12.31
N ALA A 11 -6.94 -13.09 -13.40
CA ALA A 11 -8.30 -13.08 -13.89
C ALA A 11 -9.18 -13.97 -13.00
N GLY A 12 -10.25 -13.41 -12.42
CA GLY A 12 -11.23 -14.14 -11.64
C GLY A 12 -11.45 -13.52 -10.26
N THR A 13 -12.65 -12.95 -10.07
CA THR A 13 -13.07 -12.21 -8.86
C THR A 13 -13.00 -13.03 -7.58
N SER A 14 -13.04 -14.35 -7.65
CA SER A 14 -13.28 -15.22 -6.48
C SER A 14 -12.14 -16.19 -6.17
N THR A 15 -10.92 -15.92 -6.67
CA THR A 15 -9.79 -16.81 -6.38
C THR A 15 -9.33 -16.64 -4.93
N ASP A 16 -9.48 -17.70 -4.13
CA ASP A 16 -9.01 -17.74 -2.74
C ASP A 16 -7.51 -18.11 -2.68
N LEU A 17 -6.66 -17.11 -2.48
CA LEU A 17 -5.20 -17.28 -2.35
C LEU A 17 -4.79 -18.18 -1.17
N SER A 18 -5.66 -18.37 -0.17
CA SER A 18 -5.38 -19.26 0.96
C SER A 18 -5.37 -20.74 0.55
N THR A 19 -6.05 -21.08 -0.55
CA THR A 19 -6.17 -22.45 -1.08
C THR A 19 -5.10 -22.80 -2.12
N MET A 20 -4.36 -21.80 -2.62
CA MET A 20 -3.30 -21.97 -3.60
C MET A 20 -1.99 -22.42 -2.94
N ASP A 21 -1.11 -23.09 -3.72
CA ASP A 21 0.29 -23.18 -3.35
C ASP A 21 0.84 -21.75 -3.21
N TYR A 22 1.41 -21.45 -2.05
CA TYR A 22 1.78 -20.09 -1.74
C TYR A 22 2.99 -19.60 -2.54
N LEU A 23 3.77 -20.51 -3.15
CA LEU A 23 4.78 -20.12 -4.14
C LEU A 23 4.15 -19.45 -5.36
N ASP A 24 2.94 -19.86 -5.75
CA ASP A 24 2.17 -19.22 -6.83
C ASP A 24 1.36 -18.03 -6.32
N ALA A 25 0.77 -18.15 -5.13
CA ALA A 25 -0.13 -17.14 -4.58
C ALA A 25 0.59 -15.84 -4.18
N TYR A 26 1.83 -15.93 -3.69
CA TYR A 26 2.54 -14.78 -3.11
C TYR A 26 2.68 -13.62 -4.07
N ARG A 27 3.02 -13.88 -5.34
CA ARG A 27 3.09 -12.83 -6.37
C ARG A 27 1.76 -12.07 -6.51
N HIS A 28 0.63 -12.75 -6.38
CA HIS A 28 -0.68 -12.13 -6.49
C HIS A 28 -1.02 -11.32 -5.25
N ASP A 29 -0.70 -11.84 -4.07
CA ASP A 29 -0.85 -11.15 -2.79
C ASP A 29 -0.08 -9.81 -2.79
N THR A 30 1.21 -9.86 -3.16
CA THR A 30 2.04 -8.66 -3.32
C THR A 30 1.51 -7.73 -4.41
N ALA A 31 1.02 -8.25 -5.54
CA ALA A 31 0.44 -7.42 -6.59
C ALA A 31 -0.81 -6.67 -6.13
N PHE A 32 -1.66 -7.27 -5.28
CA PHE A 32 -2.81 -6.58 -4.68
C PHE A 32 -2.36 -5.48 -3.72
N MET A 33 -1.40 -5.75 -2.84
CA MET A 33 -0.84 -4.74 -1.93
C MET A 33 -0.18 -3.57 -2.68
N HIS A 34 0.64 -3.86 -3.70
CA HIS A 34 1.25 -2.82 -4.53
C HIS A 34 0.19 -1.98 -5.26
N ASN A 35 -0.91 -2.62 -5.67
CA ASN A 35 -2.02 -1.94 -6.33
C ASN A 35 -2.80 -1.00 -5.41
N THR A 36 -2.93 -1.28 -4.11
CA THR A 36 -3.52 -0.34 -3.14
C THR A 36 -2.63 0.89 -2.99
N LEU A 37 -1.31 0.70 -2.85
CA LEU A 37 -0.32 1.76 -2.75
C LEU A 37 -0.28 2.64 -4.02
N ILE A 38 -0.27 2.04 -5.21
CA ILE A 38 -0.32 2.76 -6.49
C ILE A 38 -1.60 3.58 -6.61
N ARG A 39 -2.76 3.03 -6.23
CA ARG A 39 -4.03 3.75 -6.27
C ARG A 39 -4.04 4.93 -5.33
N ALA A 40 -3.56 4.77 -4.09
CA ALA A 40 -3.41 5.86 -3.14
C ALA A 40 -2.51 6.97 -3.71
N PHE A 41 -1.35 6.62 -4.25
CA PHE A 41 -0.43 7.56 -4.88
C PHE A 41 -1.10 8.34 -6.03
N ASN A 42 -1.79 7.64 -6.93
CA ASN A 42 -2.52 8.27 -8.04
C ASN A 42 -3.63 9.20 -7.55
N GLN A 43 -4.36 8.78 -6.51
CA GLN A 43 -5.46 9.52 -5.94
C GLN A 43 -4.99 10.81 -5.26
N ILE A 44 -3.87 10.76 -4.51
CA ILE A 44 -3.23 11.95 -3.96
C ILE A 44 -2.88 12.93 -5.09
N GLY A 45 -2.22 12.46 -6.15
CA GLY A 45 -1.83 13.30 -7.27
C GLY A 45 -3.03 13.91 -8.02
N ALA A 46 -4.15 13.19 -8.12
CA ALA A 46 -5.38 13.66 -8.76
C ALA A 46 -6.15 14.69 -7.92
N LYS A 47 -5.95 14.70 -6.60
CA LYS A 47 -6.67 15.52 -5.63
C LYS A 47 -5.90 16.72 -5.13
N ALA A 48 -4.58 16.65 -4.97
CA ALA A 48 -3.78 17.65 -4.25
C ALA A 48 -4.08 19.11 -4.66
N MET A 49 -4.16 19.40 -5.96
CA MET A 49 -4.41 20.75 -6.47
C MET A 49 -5.88 21.21 -6.42
N LYS A 50 -6.80 20.34 -5.99
CA LYS A 50 -8.25 20.58 -5.94
C LYS A 50 -8.80 20.66 -4.52
N VAL A 51 -7.98 20.32 -3.52
CA VAL A 51 -8.35 20.34 -2.11
C VAL A 51 -8.54 21.79 -1.66
N LEU A 52 -9.67 22.09 -1.01
CA LEU A 52 -9.93 23.41 -0.46
C LEU A 52 -9.09 23.64 0.80
N PRO A 53 -8.76 24.89 1.16
CA PRO A 53 -7.99 25.17 2.37
C PRO A 53 -8.59 24.58 3.66
N VAL A 54 -9.93 24.55 3.77
CA VAL A 54 -10.65 23.96 4.92
C VAL A 54 -10.51 22.43 5.00
N GLU A 55 -10.24 21.79 3.87
CA GLU A 55 -10.09 20.34 3.73
C GLU A 55 -8.64 19.87 3.92
N MET A 56 -7.69 20.80 3.96
CA MET A 56 -6.26 20.50 3.94
C MET A 56 -5.80 19.63 5.10
N ALA A 57 -6.38 19.83 6.30
CA ALA A 57 -6.07 19.03 7.47
C ALA A 57 -6.52 17.56 7.31
N SER A 58 -7.66 17.32 6.66
CA SER A 58 -8.18 15.98 6.44
C SER A 58 -7.47 15.30 5.26
N PHE A 59 -7.10 16.08 4.23
CA PHE A 59 -6.27 15.61 3.13
C PHE A 59 -4.84 15.25 3.57
N SER A 60 -4.22 16.04 4.46
CA SER A 60 -2.89 15.73 4.97
C SER A 60 -2.86 14.45 5.81
N LYS A 61 -3.93 14.17 6.57
CA LYS A 61 -4.11 12.86 7.24
C LYS A 61 -4.22 11.69 6.26
N TYR A 62 -4.87 11.89 5.12
CA TYR A 62 -4.94 10.87 4.07
C TYR A 62 -3.57 10.61 3.43
N VAL A 63 -2.79 11.66 3.17
CA VAL A 63 -1.41 11.51 2.70
C VAL A 63 -0.53 10.84 3.78
N ASP A 64 -0.74 11.16 5.06
CA ASP A 64 -0.06 10.51 6.19
C ASP A 64 -0.34 9.00 6.26
N ALA A 65 -1.59 8.58 6.04
CA ALA A 65 -1.96 7.17 5.98
C ALA A 65 -1.23 6.44 4.84
N PHE A 66 -1.15 7.06 3.65
CA PHE A 66 -0.35 6.52 2.54
C PHE A 66 1.14 6.39 2.91
N CYS A 67 1.74 7.45 3.47
CA CYS A 67 3.15 7.43 3.85
C CYS A 67 3.45 6.36 4.89
N GLU A 68 2.63 6.29 5.93
CA GLU A 68 2.78 5.28 6.98
C GLU A 68 2.65 3.88 6.40
N THR A 69 1.62 3.59 5.62
CA THR A 69 1.41 2.24 5.06
C THR A 69 2.52 1.84 4.09
N LEU A 70 2.95 2.75 3.20
CA LEU A 70 4.09 2.48 2.31
C LEU A 70 5.38 2.24 3.09
N ARG A 71 5.63 3.05 4.13
CA ARG A 71 6.81 2.89 4.97
C ARG A 71 6.81 1.53 5.65
N ARG A 72 5.70 1.13 6.27
CA ARG A 72 5.57 -0.14 6.99
C ARG A 72 5.70 -1.33 6.04
N HIS A 73 5.12 -1.25 4.85
CA HIS A 73 5.31 -2.25 3.78
C HIS A 73 6.80 -2.43 3.45
N CYS A 74 7.51 -1.35 3.11
CA CYS A 74 8.92 -1.42 2.74
C CYS A 74 9.83 -1.87 3.90
N GLU A 75 9.58 -1.38 5.13
CA GLU A 75 10.35 -1.75 6.32
C GLU A 75 10.11 -3.22 6.72
N GLY A 76 8.88 -3.71 6.62
CA GLY A 76 8.52 -5.11 6.86
C GLY A 76 9.25 -6.04 5.90
N GLU A 77 9.15 -5.78 4.59
CA GLU A 77 9.87 -6.54 3.57
C GLU A 77 11.38 -6.56 3.82
N ASN A 78 11.98 -5.40 4.13
CA ASN A 78 13.42 -5.30 4.39
C ASN A 78 13.85 -6.02 5.68
N THR A 79 12.95 -6.15 6.66
CA THR A 79 13.24 -6.75 7.97
C THR A 79 12.98 -8.25 7.99
N ILE A 80 11.92 -8.70 7.31
CA ILE A 80 11.39 -10.06 7.41
C ILE A 80 11.60 -10.83 6.11
N ILE A 81 11.09 -10.33 4.99
CA ILE A 81 11.04 -11.06 3.71
C ILE A 81 12.43 -11.14 3.04
N PHE A 82 12.99 -9.99 2.68
CA PHE A 82 14.18 -9.91 1.83
C PHE A 82 15.44 -10.51 2.46
N PRO A 83 15.68 -10.44 3.78
CA PRO A 83 16.80 -11.17 4.38
C PRO A 83 16.76 -12.69 4.14
N ARG A 84 15.58 -13.27 3.92
CA ARG A 84 15.42 -14.70 3.59
C ARG A 84 15.53 -14.97 2.09
N LEU A 85 15.24 -13.98 1.23
CA LEU A 85 15.23 -14.14 -0.23
C LEU A 85 16.50 -13.63 -0.93
N ALA A 86 17.28 -12.76 -0.31
CA ALA A 86 18.41 -12.07 -0.94
C ALA A 86 19.56 -12.99 -1.39
N GLU A 87 19.66 -14.20 -0.83
CA GLU A 87 20.65 -15.19 -1.27
C GLU A 87 20.30 -15.80 -2.63
N TYR A 88 19.01 -15.79 -3.01
CA TYR A 88 18.48 -16.53 -4.17
C TYR A 88 17.79 -15.62 -5.19
N THR A 89 17.51 -14.37 -4.82
CA THR A 89 16.83 -13.38 -5.65
C THR A 89 17.57 -12.04 -5.57
N PRO A 90 17.40 -11.15 -6.56
CA PRO A 90 17.90 -9.78 -6.47
C PRO A 90 17.24 -8.92 -5.38
N LEU A 91 16.24 -9.44 -4.65
CA LEU A 91 15.51 -8.70 -3.63
C LEU A 91 16.35 -8.58 -2.36
N ASN A 92 17.07 -7.46 -2.24
CA ASN A 92 18.00 -7.17 -1.13
C ASN A 92 17.58 -5.96 -0.27
N GLY A 93 16.46 -5.31 -0.61
CA GLY A 93 15.93 -4.14 0.10
C GLY A 93 16.53 -2.78 -0.28
N GLU A 94 17.48 -2.73 -1.21
CA GLU A 94 18.07 -1.46 -1.69
C GLU A 94 17.01 -0.59 -2.39
N ASP A 95 16.17 -1.17 -3.24
CA ASP A 95 15.10 -0.43 -3.93
C ASP A 95 14.04 0.09 -2.95
N ASN A 96 13.67 -0.68 -1.93
CA ASN A 96 12.80 -0.22 -0.83
C ASN A 96 13.45 0.93 -0.05
N THR A 97 14.75 0.84 0.24
CA THR A 97 15.50 1.92 0.91
C THR A 97 15.49 3.20 0.07
N ALA A 98 15.65 3.09 -1.25
CA ALA A 98 15.55 4.23 -2.16
C ALA A 98 14.15 4.85 -2.13
N VAL A 99 13.08 4.05 -2.21
CA VAL A 99 11.68 4.50 -2.10
C VAL A 99 11.46 5.26 -0.78
N LEU A 100 11.93 4.72 0.34
CA LEU A 100 11.82 5.35 1.66
C LEU A 100 12.54 6.72 1.71
N GLY A 101 13.72 6.83 1.09
CA GLY A 101 14.44 8.10 1.02
C GLY A 101 13.68 9.20 0.26
N TYR A 102 12.96 8.85 -0.81
CA TYR A 102 12.08 9.82 -1.50
C TYR A 102 10.79 10.12 -0.72
N LEU A 103 10.27 9.12 0.00
CA LEU A 103 9.08 9.26 0.83
C LEU A 103 9.26 10.30 1.95
N GLU A 104 10.47 10.44 2.50
CA GLU A 104 10.80 11.42 3.55
C GLU A 104 10.39 12.85 3.20
N ARG A 105 10.47 13.23 1.91
CA ARG A 105 10.05 14.58 1.47
C ARG A 105 8.54 14.75 1.53
N ILE A 106 7.77 13.72 1.19
CA ILE A 106 6.30 13.72 1.29
C ILE A 106 5.90 13.74 2.76
N GLU A 107 6.56 12.95 3.61
CA GLU A 107 6.31 12.95 5.05
C GLU A 107 6.66 14.29 5.70
N GLN A 108 7.71 14.96 5.22
CA GLN A 108 8.03 16.30 5.69
C GLN A 108 6.90 17.28 5.36
N TRP A 109 6.36 17.22 4.13
CA TRP A 109 5.19 18.00 3.75
C TRP A 109 3.98 17.67 4.65
N VAL A 110 3.72 16.40 4.94
CA VAL A 110 2.64 15.98 5.87
C VAL A 110 2.83 16.59 7.25
N ARG A 111 4.03 16.51 7.83
CA ARG A 111 4.32 17.09 9.16
C ARG A 111 4.07 18.59 9.20
N GLU A 112 4.47 19.31 8.15
CA GLU A 112 4.23 20.75 8.02
C GLU A 112 2.74 21.06 7.84
N ALA A 113 2.04 20.31 6.99
CA ALA A 113 0.62 20.48 6.71
C ALA A 113 -0.28 20.13 7.89
N VAL A 114 0.12 19.20 8.76
CA VAL A 114 -0.61 18.90 10.01
C VAL A 114 -0.43 20.02 11.03
N GLN A 115 0.76 20.63 11.10
CA GLN A 115 1.04 21.72 12.04
C GLN A 115 0.39 23.04 11.62
N LEU A 116 0.42 23.36 10.33
CA LEU A 116 -0.06 24.63 9.76
C LEU A 116 -0.82 24.37 8.44
N PRO A 117 -2.02 23.76 8.48
CA PRO A 117 -2.76 23.38 7.28
C PRO A 117 -3.02 24.55 6.32
N GLU A 118 -3.23 25.76 6.83
CA GLU A 118 -3.48 26.96 6.04
C GLU A 118 -2.26 27.45 5.24
N LYS A 119 -1.07 26.91 5.54
CA LYS A 119 0.18 27.22 4.84
C LYS A 119 0.68 26.06 3.99
N ALA A 120 0.02 24.91 4.02
CA ALA A 120 0.42 23.77 3.21
C ALA A 120 0.29 24.13 1.73
N ASP A 121 1.37 23.97 0.97
CA ASP A 121 1.39 24.20 -0.46
C ASP A 121 1.27 22.85 -1.19
N PRO A 122 0.15 22.57 -1.87
CA PRO A 122 -0.01 21.33 -2.63
C PRO A 122 0.97 21.18 -3.80
N THR A 123 1.57 22.29 -4.28
CA THR A 123 2.57 22.22 -5.34
C THR A 123 3.87 21.57 -4.86
N GLU A 124 4.24 21.75 -3.58
CA GLU A 124 5.38 21.08 -2.97
C GLU A 124 5.16 19.57 -2.86
N LEU A 125 3.94 19.15 -2.49
CA LEU A 125 3.55 17.75 -2.46
C LEU A 125 3.64 17.13 -3.86
N ILE A 126 3.05 17.78 -4.87
CA ILE A 126 3.11 17.30 -6.26
C ILE A 126 4.55 17.21 -6.76
N ALA A 127 5.39 18.20 -6.48
CA ALA A 127 6.80 18.17 -6.87
C ALA A 127 7.55 16.99 -6.22
N ALA A 128 7.31 16.73 -4.93
CA ALA A 128 7.90 15.59 -4.23
C ALA A 128 7.44 14.25 -4.83
N MET A 129 6.15 14.13 -5.12
CA MET A 129 5.58 12.94 -5.77
C MET A 129 6.13 12.73 -7.18
N GLU A 130 6.26 13.78 -8.00
CA GLU A 130 6.80 13.66 -9.36
C GLU A 130 8.25 13.15 -9.37
N VAL A 131 9.05 13.54 -8.37
CA VAL A 131 10.41 13.00 -8.19
C VAL A 131 10.39 11.54 -7.74
N MET A 132 9.49 11.17 -6.84
CA MET A 132 9.36 9.80 -6.32
C MET A 132 8.77 8.82 -7.33
N ALA A 133 7.85 9.28 -8.18
CA ALA A 133 7.04 8.48 -9.11
C ALA A 133 7.82 7.42 -9.92
N PRO A 134 8.94 7.74 -10.62
CA PRO A 134 9.67 6.74 -11.39
C PRO A 134 10.28 5.64 -10.52
N ILE A 135 10.80 5.98 -9.34
CA ILE A 135 11.44 5.02 -8.42
C ILE A 135 10.38 4.12 -7.78
N PHE A 136 9.30 4.72 -7.28
CA PHE A 136 8.17 4.01 -6.70
C PHE A 136 7.51 3.07 -7.72
N SER A 137 7.20 3.57 -8.93
CA SER A 137 6.62 2.75 -9.99
C SER A 137 7.53 1.58 -10.37
N LYS A 138 8.83 1.83 -10.53
CA LYS A 138 9.80 0.78 -10.84
C LYS A 138 9.82 -0.30 -9.76
N ASN A 139 9.99 0.09 -8.49
CA ASN A 139 10.04 -0.83 -7.36
C ASN A 139 8.79 -1.74 -7.29
N MET A 140 7.60 -1.13 -7.33
CA MET A 140 6.33 -1.87 -7.24
C MET A 140 6.15 -2.90 -8.38
N HIS A 141 6.66 -2.61 -9.58
CA HIS A 141 6.50 -3.50 -10.73
C HIS A 141 7.62 -4.55 -10.83
N GLU A 142 8.87 -4.18 -10.55
CA GLU A 142 10.01 -5.08 -10.74
C GLU A 142 10.11 -6.14 -9.65
N GLN A 143 9.72 -5.83 -8.40
CA GLN A 143 9.73 -6.82 -7.32
C GLN A 143 8.96 -8.10 -7.67
N LEU A 144 7.80 -7.95 -8.32
CA LEU A 144 6.96 -9.08 -8.74
C LEU A 144 7.62 -10.00 -9.77
N ASN A 145 8.58 -9.50 -10.54
CA ASN A 145 9.33 -10.32 -11.50
C ASN A 145 10.33 -11.25 -10.79
N HIS A 146 10.72 -10.91 -9.56
CA HIS A 146 11.63 -11.71 -8.73
C HIS A 146 10.90 -12.64 -7.77
N MET A 147 9.56 -12.52 -7.67
CA MET A 147 8.69 -13.35 -6.82
C MET A 147 7.98 -14.46 -7.60
N SER A 148 8.57 -14.96 -8.69
CA SER A 148 7.99 -16.12 -9.38
C SER A 148 8.19 -17.40 -8.58
N SER A 149 7.26 -18.35 -8.71
CA SER A 149 7.33 -19.66 -8.05
C SER A 149 8.63 -20.40 -8.36
N SER A 150 9.18 -20.22 -9.57
CA SER A 150 10.47 -20.79 -9.95
C SER A 150 11.66 -20.14 -9.24
N ALA A 151 11.60 -18.85 -8.93
CA ALA A 151 12.65 -18.14 -8.20
C ALA A 151 12.58 -18.46 -6.71
N LEU A 152 11.37 -18.45 -6.14
CA LEU A 152 11.13 -18.68 -4.72
C LEU A 152 11.28 -20.16 -4.33
N GLY A 153 10.87 -21.09 -5.21
CA GLY A 153 10.97 -22.53 -4.96
C GLY A 153 12.41 -23.06 -4.89
N ILE A 154 13.41 -22.24 -5.21
CA ILE A 154 14.83 -22.55 -4.97
C ILE A 154 15.17 -22.43 -3.49
N SER A 155 14.52 -21.51 -2.78
CA SER A 155 14.88 -21.12 -1.41
C SER A 155 13.91 -21.60 -0.34
N LEU A 156 12.62 -21.66 -0.66
CA LEU A 156 11.54 -21.93 0.30
C LEU A 156 10.49 -22.84 -0.31
N SER A 157 9.88 -23.68 0.52
CA SER A 157 8.61 -24.33 0.20
C SER A 157 7.43 -23.35 0.36
N GLY A 158 6.29 -23.66 -0.26
CA GLY A 158 5.05 -22.88 -0.09
C GLY A 158 4.65 -22.65 1.38
N PRO A 159 4.66 -23.69 2.25
CA PRO A 159 4.39 -23.49 3.67
C PRO A 159 5.39 -22.59 4.40
N GLU A 160 6.69 -22.67 4.08
CA GLU A 160 7.71 -21.81 4.67
C GLU A 160 7.55 -20.35 4.22
N LEU A 161 7.28 -20.12 2.93
CA LEU A 161 6.98 -18.78 2.43
C LEU A 161 5.71 -18.22 3.07
N ARG A 162 4.67 -19.04 3.25
CA ARG A 162 3.43 -18.60 3.92
C ARG A 162 3.69 -18.22 5.37
N ALA A 163 4.49 -19.00 6.09
CA ALA A 163 4.88 -18.65 7.45
C ALA A 163 5.65 -17.32 7.48
N LEU A 164 6.61 -17.14 6.58
CA LEU A 164 7.40 -15.92 6.47
C LEU A 164 6.56 -14.67 6.19
N VAL A 165 5.59 -14.77 5.28
CA VAL A 165 4.69 -13.64 4.99
C VAL A 165 3.72 -13.37 6.13
N ASN A 166 3.26 -14.41 6.84
CA ASN A 166 2.47 -14.19 8.06
C ASN A 166 3.29 -13.49 9.15
N ASP A 167 4.58 -13.78 9.28
CA ASP A 167 5.48 -13.08 10.21
C ASP A 167 5.63 -11.59 9.80
N ASP A 168 5.71 -11.30 8.50
CA ASP A 168 5.75 -9.94 7.97
C ASP A 168 4.44 -9.18 8.24
N ILE A 169 3.29 -9.80 7.95
CA ILE A 169 1.97 -9.23 8.27
C ILE A 169 1.84 -8.94 9.77
N ALA A 170 2.29 -9.86 10.63
CA ALA A 170 2.27 -9.66 12.08
C ALA A 170 3.20 -8.53 12.51
N TRP A 171 4.39 -8.42 11.89
CA TRP A 171 5.31 -7.31 12.12
C TRP A 171 4.69 -5.98 11.71
N ILE A 172 4.10 -5.90 10.51
CA ILE A 172 3.41 -4.71 10.02
C ILE A 172 2.28 -4.34 10.98
N ALA A 173 1.42 -5.28 11.36
CA ALA A 173 0.32 -5.02 12.30
C ALA A 173 0.79 -4.51 13.67
N HIS A 174 1.94 -4.98 14.15
CA HIS A 174 2.52 -4.51 15.42
C HIS A 174 3.16 -3.12 15.33
N ASN A 175 3.67 -2.76 14.15
CA ASN A 175 4.42 -1.51 13.93
C ASN A 175 3.58 -0.42 13.23
N SER A 176 2.34 -0.71 12.87
CA SER A 176 1.44 0.20 12.15
C SER A 176 0.36 0.77 13.06
N ARG A 177 -0.15 1.93 12.67
CA ARG A 177 -1.38 2.51 13.21
C ARG A 177 -2.56 1.77 12.57
N MET A 178 -3.10 0.77 13.28
CA MET A 178 -4.16 -0.09 12.75
C MET A 178 -5.43 0.67 12.34
N GLU A 179 -5.67 1.84 12.96
CA GLU A 179 -6.74 2.77 12.59
C GLU A 179 -6.59 3.35 11.17
N TYR A 180 -5.37 3.34 10.61
CA TYR A 180 -5.09 3.74 9.24
C TYR A 180 -4.84 2.56 8.32
N PHE A 181 -4.00 1.62 8.75
CA PHE A 181 -3.58 0.49 7.92
C PHE A 181 -4.75 -0.35 7.44
N LEU A 182 -5.68 -0.72 8.34
CA LEU A 182 -6.78 -1.61 7.98
C LEU A 182 -7.79 -0.97 7.02
N PRO A 183 -8.31 0.25 7.28
CA PRO A 183 -9.10 0.97 6.28
C PRO A 183 -8.34 1.23 4.98
N PHE A 184 -7.04 1.54 5.04
CA PHE A 184 -6.24 1.79 3.83
C PHE A 184 -6.27 0.58 2.90
N LEU A 185 -6.02 -0.63 3.41
CA LEU A 185 -6.04 -1.85 2.61
C LEU A 185 -7.38 -2.03 1.88
N VAL A 186 -8.50 -1.86 2.60
CA VAL A 186 -9.84 -2.13 2.06
C VAL A 186 -10.32 -1.04 1.10
N LEU A 187 -10.14 0.23 1.46
CA LEU A 187 -10.65 1.36 0.69
C LEU A 187 -9.82 1.68 -0.56
N HIS A 188 -8.66 1.04 -0.72
CA HIS A 188 -7.80 1.16 -1.90
C HIS A 188 -7.78 -0.09 -2.78
N HIS A 189 -8.42 -1.17 -2.33
CA HIS A 189 -8.55 -2.39 -3.11
C HIS A 189 -9.71 -2.31 -4.10
N ASP A 190 -9.45 -2.75 -5.33
CA ASP A 190 -10.50 -2.91 -6.33
C ASP A 190 -11.10 -4.32 -6.20
N CYS A 191 -12.24 -4.41 -5.52
CA CYS A 191 -12.91 -5.70 -5.26
C CYS A 191 -13.34 -6.43 -6.55
N SER A 192 -13.42 -5.74 -7.70
CA SER A 192 -13.67 -6.39 -8.98
C SER A 192 -12.49 -7.23 -9.47
N THR A 193 -11.30 -7.03 -8.90
CA THR A 193 -10.12 -7.84 -9.21
C THR A 193 -10.00 -9.06 -8.32
N ASN A 194 -10.45 -8.97 -7.05
CA ASN A 194 -10.56 -10.08 -6.11
C ASN A 194 -11.46 -9.66 -4.93
N GLU A 195 -12.57 -10.36 -4.69
CA GLU A 195 -13.53 -10.01 -3.63
C GLU A 195 -13.12 -10.53 -2.24
N ILE A 196 -12.16 -11.46 -2.20
CA ILE A 196 -11.70 -12.13 -0.98
C ILE A 196 -10.52 -11.36 -0.36
N TRP A 197 -9.69 -10.72 -1.19
CA TRP A 197 -8.56 -9.93 -0.73
C TRP A 197 -9.01 -8.54 -0.22
N PRO A 198 -8.45 -8.04 0.89
CA PRO A 198 -7.53 -8.74 1.79
C PRO A 198 -8.27 -9.80 2.63
N SER A 199 -7.62 -10.94 2.86
CA SER A 199 -8.16 -12.03 3.69
C SER A 199 -8.11 -11.66 5.18
N LEU A 200 -9.05 -10.80 5.60
CA LEU A 200 -9.11 -10.28 6.96
C LEU A 200 -9.69 -11.31 7.94
N PRO A 201 -9.12 -11.42 9.17
CA PRO A 201 -9.78 -12.11 10.28
C PRO A 201 -11.14 -11.45 10.60
N ASP A 202 -12.10 -12.21 11.11
CA ASP A 202 -13.45 -11.69 11.41
C ASP A 202 -13.41 -10.54 12.41
N ALA A 203 -12.54 -10.61 13.43
CA ALA A 203 -12.34 -9.51 14.37
C ALA A 203 -11.89 -8.20 13.70
N ALA A 204 -11.12 -8.27 12.61
CA ALA A 204 -10.72 -7.09 11.84
C ALA A 204 -11.90 -6.56 11.00
N LYS A 205 -12.70 -7.45 10.41
CA LYS A 205 -13.92 -7.06 9.68
C LYS A 205 -14.94 -6.36 10.58
N ASP A 206 -15.07 -6.83 11.82
CA ASP A 206 -16.03 -6.30 12.79
C ASP A 206 -15.71 -4.85 13.21
N VAL A 207 -14.43 -4.50 13.35
CA VAL A 207 -14.00 -3.14 13.77
C VAL A 207 -13.85 -2.16 12.60
N LEU A 208 -13.69 -2.66 11.37
CA LEU A 208 -13.42 -1.83 10.19
C LEU A 208 -14.44 -0.71 9.96
N PRO A 209 -15.78 -0.93 10.09
CA PRO A 209 -16.75 0.16 9.91
C PRO A 209 -16.58 1.32 10.89
N GLU A 210 -16.22 1.01 12.15
CA GLU A 210 -15.97 2.02 13.19
C GLU A 210 -14.71 2.82 12.86
N LEU A 211 -13.61 2.16 12.50
CA LEU A 211 -12.36 2.83 12.09
C LEU A 211 -12.54 3.77 10.89
N VAL A 212 -13.37 3.36 9.92
CA VAL A 212 -13.71 4.21 8.77
C VAL A 212 -14.57 5.40 9.20
N ALA A 213 -15.53 5.21 10.10
CA ALA A 213 -16.40 6.29 10.58
C ALA A 213 -15.61 7.34 11.37
N GLU A 214 -14.74 6.90 12.29
CA GLU A 214 -13.90 7.76 13.12
C GLU A 214 -12.97 8.68 12.31
N ASN A 215 -12.56 8.22 11.13
CA ASN A 215 -11.66 8.93 10.22
C ASN A 215 -12.33 9.27 8.88
N SER A 216 -13.65 9.43 8.86
CA SER A 216 -14.42 9.62 7.62
C SER A 216 -13.97 10.82 6.77
N GLU A 217 -13.53 11.91 7.39
CA GLU A 217 -12.96 13.06 6.68
C GLU A 217 -11.62 12.76 5.98
N CYS A 218 -10.86 11.78 6.45
CA CYS A 218 -9.66 11.28 5.78
C CYS A 218 -10.06 10.34 4.64
N TRP A 219 -10.96 9.40 4.92
CA TRP A 219 -11.33 8.35 3.98
C TRP A 219 -12.19 8.81 2.81
N GLN A 220 -12.76 10.01 2.84
CA GLN A 220 -13.42 10.61 1.68
C GLN A 220 -12.51 10.77 0.45
N TYR A 221 -11.19 10.76 0.64
CA TYR A 221 -10.23 10.82 -0.46
C TYR A 221 -9.90 9.46 -1.05
N ALA A 222 -10.23 8.35 -0.38
CA ALA A 222 -9.94 7.01 -0.88
C ALA A 222 -10.66 6.74 -2.22
N PRO A 223 -10.15 5.83 -3.05
CA PRO A 223 -10.79 5.53 -4.34
C PRO A 223 -12.10 4.76 -4.19
N PHE A 224 -12.25 3.93 -3.15
CA PHE A 224 -13.43 3.09 -2.92
C PHE A 224 -14.02 3.28 -1.51
N ASN A 225 -15.30 2.98 -1.39
CA ASN A 225 -15.99 2.87 -0.10
C ASN A 225 -15.95 1.42 0.44
N LEU A 226 -16.52 1.19 1.63
CA LEU A 226 -16.60 -0.15 2.25
C LEU A 226 -17.38 -1.19 1.43
N ALA A 227 -18.23 -0.76 0.49
CA ALA A 227 -18.92 -1.65 -0.43
C ALA A 227 -18.09 -1.96 -1.70
N GLY A 228 -16.83 -1.51 -1.76
CA GLY A 228 -15.95 -1.65 -2.93
C GLY A 228 -16.36 -0.77 -4.12
N GLN A 229 -17.29 0.16 -3.92
CA GLN A 229 -17.76 1.04 -4.98
C GLN A 229 -16.86 2.26 -5.08
N PRO A 230 -16.51 2.71 -6.29
CA PRO A 230 -15.78 3.95 -6.46
C PRO A 230 -16.54 5.12 -5.83
N HIS A 231 -15.83 6.04 -5.16
CA HIS A 231 -16.45 7.29 -4.75
C HIS A 231 -16.93 8.05 -6.00
N THR A 232 -18.24 8.30 -6.09
CA THR A 232 -18.78 9.23 -7.07
C THR A 232 -18.31 10.63 -6.70
N LEU A 233 -17.37 11.16 -7.47
CA LEU A 233 -16.91 12.55 -7.37
C LEU A 233 -17.96 13.52 -7.91
#